data_AF-A0A1M3L0A3-F1
#
_entry.id   AF-A0A1M3L0A3-F1
#
_cell.length_a   1.000
_cell.length_b   1.000
_cell.length_c   1.000
_cell.angle_alpha   90.00
_cell.angle_beta   90.00
_cell.angle_gamma   90.00
#
_symmetry.space_group_name_H-M   'P 1'
#
loop_
_entity.id
_entity.type
_entity.pdbx_description
1 polymer ?
#
loop_
_entity_poly.entity_id
_entity_poly.type
_entity_poly.pdbx_seq_one_letter_code
_entity_poly.pdbx_strand_id
1 'polypeptide(L)'
;MSSKMKISKICECCGKTFIAQKTTTRYCSHKCNSKAYKQGKRQFKMVGINYYTMKEIERLSDEYEKIKDKEFLSVKEASFLLSIGRTTAYRYLQEGKLKAIQTKGKTFIRRSDIDAMFNDTEEYQPKAKPTKEHKPLTELYTVAEIKGRFNIKESWLYKIARENNIPKTLIRGKSYFSKEHIDKYFEKKGFNESQDIKEWYSVEDIQEKYNLSTVAIYSFVSEQNIPRKKDGRKVLYSKKDFDLAKGYEQSQEAEYYTTEEAMKKFNLTRDALYHYVKYHNIPKIKEGRYVKISKPDLDKLFNPQIIL
;
A
#
# COMPACT_ATOMS: atom_id res chain seq x y z
N MET A 1 -56.19 38.65 6.52
CA MET A 1 -56.22 37.18 6.33
C MET A 1 -55.58 36.84 4.99
N SER A 2 -54.39 36.24 4.97
CA SER A 2 -53.76 35.80 3.72
C SER A 2 -54.35 34.45 3.32
N SER A 3 -55.20 34.43 2.29
CA SER A 3 -55.74 33.21 1.71
C SER A 3 -54.60 32.30 1.24
N LYS A 4 -54.53 31.08 1.79
CA LYS A 4 -53.55 30.06 1.39
C LYS A 4 -53.91 29.56 -0.02
N MET A 5 -53.46 30.27 -1.05
CA MET A 5 -53.61 29.82 -2.44
C MET A 5 -52.94 28.46 -2.64
N LYS A 6 -53.73 27.47 -3.05
CA LYS A 6 -53.26 26.15 -3.47
C LYS A 6 -53.23 26.12 -5.00
N ILE A 7 -52.04 25.99 -5.58
CA ILE A 7 -51.83 26.02 -7.03
C ILE A 7 -51.37 24.62 -7.47
N SER A 8 -52.08 23.99 -8.41
CA SER A 8 -51.65 22.73 -9.01
C SER A 8 -50.55 23.01 -10.04
N LYS A 9 -49.40 22.33 -9.92
CA LYS A 9 -48.23 22.48 -10.79
C LYS A 9 -47.60 21.15 -11.13
N ILE A 10 -46.85 21.09 -12.24
CA ILE A 10 -46.03 19.94 -12.62
C ILE A 10 -44.60 20.17 -12.13
N CYS A 11 -44.00 19.16 -11.48
CA CYS A 11 -42.62 19.23 -10.99
C CYS A 11 -41.61 19.18 -12.15
N GLU A 12 -40.77 20.19 -12.27
CA GLU A 12 -39.75 20.28 -13.33
C GLU A 12 -38.68 19.17 -13.28
N CYS A 13 -38.55 18.45 -12.16
CA CYS A 13 -37.54 17.40 -11.99
C CYS A 13 -38.08 15.98 -12.26
N CYS A 14 -39.36 15.72 -11.96
CA CYS A 14 -39.93 14.36 -12.03
C CYS A 14 -41.24 14.27 -12.83
N GLY A 15 -41.75 15.39 -13.35
CA GLY A 15 -42.95 15.43 -14.18
C GLY A 15 -44.28 15.16 -13.45
N LYS A 16 -44.25 14.97 -12.12
CA LYS A 16 -45.47 14.69 -11.34
C LYS A 16 -46.20 15.98 -10.95
N THR A 17 -47.52 15.94 -11.00
CA THR A 17 -48.40 17.02 -10.51
C THR A 17 -48.33 17.10 -8.98
N PHE A 18 -48.25 18.30 -8.43
CA PHE A 18 -48.23 18.57 -6.99
C PHE A 18 -48.91 19.90 -6.66
N ILE A 19 -49.33 20.07 -5.40
CA ILE A 19 -49.98 21.29 -4.92
C ILE A 19 -48.93 22.20 -4.28
N ALA A 20 -48.68 23.35 -4.90
CA ALA A 20 -47.79 24.39 -4.40
C ALA A 20 -48.56 25.44 -3.58
N GLN A 21 -47.92 25.93 -2.51
CA GLN A 21 -48.43 27.05 -1.71
C GLN A 21 -47.90 28.42 -2.19
N LYS A 22 -46.84 28.42 -3.01
CA LYS A 22 -46.19 29.63 -3.54
C LYS A 22 -46.08 29.55 -5.06
N THR A 23 -46.23 30.69 -5.72
CA THR A 23 -46.07 30.83 -7.17
C THR A 23 -44.63 30.57 -7.62
N THR A 24 -43.64 30.67 -6.73
CA THR A 24 -42.23 30.40 -7.00
C THR A 24 -41.80 28.94 -6.82
N THR A 25 -42.66 28.07 -6.26
CA THR A 25 -42.31 26.65 -6.07
C THR A 25 -42.27 25.91 -7.40
N ARG A 26 -41.11 25.32 -7.72
CA ARG A 26 -40.81 24.60 -8.98
C ARG A 26 -40.83 23.07 -8.87
N TYR A 27 -40.67 22.53 -7.65
CA TYR A 27 -40.49 21.10 -7.41
C TYR A 27 -41.46 20.56 -6.36
N CYS A 28 -41.86 19.31 -6.51
CA CYS A 28 -42.81 18.65 -5.59
C CYS A 28 -42.22 18.28 -4.22
N SER A 29 -40.89 18.27 -4.07
CA SER A 29 -40.22 17.89 -2.83
C SER A 29 -38.79 18.42 -2.75
N HIS A 30 -38.24 18.48 -1.54
CA HIS A 30 -36.83 18.82 -1.31
C HIS A 30 -35.86 17.88 -2.05
N LYS A 31 -36.22 16.60 -2.19
CA LYS A 31 -35.45 15.60 -2.95
C LYS A 31 -35.38 15.96 -4.44
N CYS A 32 -36.50 16.38 -5.04
CA CYS A 32 -36.54 16.83 -6.43
C CYS A 32 -35.76 18.13 -6.63
N ASN A 33 -35.89 19.09 -5.71
CA ASN A 33 -35.10 20.32 -5.73
C ASN A 33 -33.59 20.05 -5.67
N SER A 34 -33.16 19.18 -4.74
CA SER A 34 -31.75 18.80 -4.59
C SER A 34 -31.20 18.07 -5.82
N LYS A 35 -32.02 17.22 -6.45
CA LYS A 35 -31.64 16.49 -7.68
C LYS A 35 -31.48 17.46 -8.85
N ALA A 36 -32.44 18.36 -9.07
CA ALA A 36 -32.37 19.38 -10.12
C ALA A 36 -31.17 20.33 -9.93
N TYR A 37 -30.90 20.78 -8.70
CA TYR A 37 -29.73 21.60 -8.39
C TYR A 37 -28.40 20.90 -8.71
N LYS A 38 -28.26 19.62 -8.31
CA LYS A 38 -27.05 18.83 -8.63
C LYS A 38 -26.91 18.59 -10.14
N GLN A 39 -28.02 18.36 -10.85
CA GLN A 39 -28.03 18.19 -12.29
C GLN A 39 -27.62 19.48 -13.01
N GLY A 40 -28.16 20.64 -12.61
CA GLY A 40 -27.77 21.95 -13.14
C GLY A 40 -26.29 22.24 -12.92
N LYS A 41 -25.74 21.95 -11.74
CA LYS A 41 -24.28 22.08 -11.49
C LYS A 41 -23.43 21.16 -12.39
N ARG A 42 -23.90 19.94 -12.68
CA ARG A 42 -23.21 19.01 -13.59
C ARG A 42 -23.27 19.51 -15.03
N GLN A 43 -24.43 19.98 -15.49
CA GLN A 43 -24.61 20.55 -16.83
C GLN A 43 -23.77 21.81 -17.01
N PHE A 44 -23.77 22.74 -16.04
CA PHE A 44 -22.93 23.93 -16.07
C PHE A 44 -21.43 23.60 -16.15
N LYS A 45 -20.97 22.61 -15.36
CA LYS A 45 -19.58 22.13 -15.46
C LYS A 45 -19.27 21.53 -16.83
N MET A 46 -20.16 20.72 -17.38
CA MET A 46 -19.98 20.09 -18.70
C MET A 46 -19.94 21.13 -19.81
N VAL A 47 -20.87 22.10 -19.81
CA VAL A 47 -20.90 23.21 -20.77
C VAL A 47 -19.66 24.12 -20.61
N GLY A 48 -19.27 24.42 -19.37
CA GLY A 48 -18.07 25.21 -19.09
C GLY A 48 -16.77 24.54 -19.55
N ILE A 49 -16.64 23.22 -19.37
CA ILE A 49 -15.52 22.43 -19.91
C ILE A 49 -15.55 22.46 -21.44
N ASN A 50 -16.70 22.24 -22.07
CA ASN A 50 -16.84 22.28 -23.53
C ASN A 50 -16.47 23.65 -24.10
N TYR A 51 -16.91 24.75 -23.47
CA TYR A 51 -16.58 26.11 -23.90
C TYR A 51 -15.08 26.39 -23.81
N TYR A 52 -14.42 26.01 -22.70
CA TYR A 52 -12.96 26.17 -22.56
C TYR A 52 -12.20 25.38 -23.63
N THR A 53 -12.60 24.13 -23.86
CA THR A 53 -12.00 23.28 -24.90
C THR A 53 -12.20 23.88 -26.29
N MET A 54 -13.39 24.37 -26.62
CA MET A 54 -13.66 25.04 -27.90
C MET A 54 -12.80 26.29 -28.09
N LYS A 55 -12.69 27.13 -27.05
CA LYS A 55 -11.87 28.35 -27.08
C LYS A 55 -10.38 28.04 -27.23
N GLU A 56 -9.90 26.98 -26.60
CA GLU A 56 -8.50 26.57 -26.74
C GLU A 56 -8.24 26.01 -28.15
N ILE A 57 -9.17 25.24 -28.73
CA ILE A 57 -9.07 24.77 -30.13
C ILE A 57 -9.00 25.97 -31.09
N GLU A 58 -9.88 26.96 -30.92
CA GLU A 58 -9.89 28.19 -31.73
C GLU A 58 -8.55 28.93 -31.62
N ARG A 59 -8.04 29.10 -30.40
CA ARG A 59 -6.73 29.73 -30.16
C ARG A 59 -5.58 28.97 -30.83
N LEU A 60 -5.56 27.63 -30.74
CA LEU A 60 -4.53 26.80 -31.37
C LEU A 60 -4.61 26.91 -32.90
N SER A 61 -5.83 26.93 -33.45
CA SER A 61 -6.06 27.15 -34.89
C SER A 61 -5.53 28.51 -35.34
N ASP A 62 -5.83 29.57 -34.61
CA ASP A 62 -5.35 30.93 -34.89
C ASP A 62 -3.81 31.05 -34.80
N GLU A 63 -3.18 30.35 -33.85
CA GLU A 63 -1.72 30.33 -33.71
C GLU A 63 -1.08 29.55 -34.88
N TYR A 64 -1.69 28.44 -35.31
CA TYR A 64 -1.26 27.69 -36.49
C TYR A 64 -1.34 28.49 -37.78
N GLU A 65 -2.47 29.18 -38.02
CA GLU A 65 -2.67 30.03 -39.20
C GLU A 65 -1.62 31.12 -39.35
N LYS A 66 -1.10 31.66 -38.24
CA LYS A 66 -0.02 32.66 -38.26
C LYS A 66 1.35 32.08 -38.58
N ILE A 67 1.54 30.78 -38.44
CA ILE A 67 2.84 30.10 -38.53
C ILE A 67 2.96 29.25 -39.80
N LYS A 68 1.85 28.76 -40.36
CA LYS A 68 1.83 27.78 -41.45
C LYS A 68 2.71 28.17 -42.66
N ASP A 69 2.69 29.44 -43.06
CA ASP A 69 3.38 29.94 -44.25
C ASP A 69 4.79 30.52 -43.95
N LYS A 70 5.26 30.45 -42.70
CA LYS A 70 6.60 30.95 -42.34
C LYS A 70 7.68 29.91 -42.68
N GLU A 71 8.69 30.37 -43.41
CA GLU A 71 9.89 29.56 -43.72
C GLU A 71 10.88 29.50 -42.54
N PHE A 72 11.04 30.63 -41.82
CA PHE A 72 11.91 30.74 -40.66
C PHE A 72 11.07 30.86 -39.38
N LEU A 73 11.31 29.93 -38.46
CA LEU A 73 10.54 29.76 -37.24
C LEU A 73 11.40 30.12 -36.03
N SER A 74 10.81 30.82 -35.07
CA SER A 74 11.41 30.92 -33.74
C SER A 74 11.31 29.57 -33.00
N VAL A 75 12.10 29.40 -31.94
CA VAL A 75 12.04 28.19 -31.08
C VAL A 75 10.63 27.95 -30.54
N LYS A 76 9.88 29.02 -30.24
CA LYS A 76 8.49 28.92 -29.77
C LYS A 76 7.60 28.32 -30.86
N GLU A 77 7.68 28.84 -32.08
CA GLU A 77 6.86 28.41 -33.20
C GLU A 77 7.21 26.98 -33.65
N ALA A 78 8.51 26.65 -33.70
CA ALA A 78 8.96 25.28 -33.97
C ALA A 78 8.47 24.28 -32.89
N SER A 79 8.52 24.67 -31.61
CA SER A 79 8.00 23.84 -30.52
C SER A 79 6.49 23.61 -30.61
N PHE A 80 5.75 24.63 -31.06
CA PHE A 80 4.31 24.55 -31.28
C PHE A 80 3.98 23.57 -32.43
N LEU A 81 4.64 23.70 -33.58
CA LEU A 81 4.42 22.81 -34.72
C LEU A 81 4.73 21.34 -34.39
N LEU A 82 5.81 21.10 -33.65
CA LEU A 82 6.20 19.75 -33.22
C LEU A 82 5.39 19.23 -32.03
N SER A 83 4.49 20.04 -31.46
CA SER A 83 3.73 19.72 -30.24
C SER A 83 4.63 19.29 -29.06
N ILE A 84 5.79 19.94 -28.90
CA ILE A 84 6.76 19.69 -27.83
C ILE A 84 6.92 20.91 -26.91
N GLY A 85 7.40 20.68 -25.69
CA GLY A 85 7.79 21.78 -24.80
C GLY A 85 9.00 22.54 -25.32
N ARG A 86 9.05 23.87 -25.07
CA ARG A 86 10.20 24.75 -25.43
C ARG A 86 11.54 24.20 -24.93
N THR A 87 11.57 23.61 -23.74
CA THR A 87 12.76 23.00 -23.15
C THR A 87 13.28 21.84 -24.00
N THR A 88 12.39 21.02 -24.55
CA THR A 88 12.76 19.93 -25.47
C THR A 88 13.29 20.46 -26.78
N ALA A 89 12.68 21.52 -27.33
CA ALA A 89 13.19 22.17 -28.53
C ALA A 89 14.62 22.69 -28.32
N TYR A 90 14.90 23.38 -27.20
CA TYR A 90 16.27 23.80 -26.86
C TYR A 90 17.24 22.64 -26.69
N ARG A 91 16.79 21.53 -26.08
CA ARG A 91 17.60 20.32 -25.95
C ARG A 91 17.95 19.73 -27.32
N TYR A 92 17.02 19.71 -28.28
CA TYR A 92 17.32 19.25 -29.64
C TYR A 92 18.33 20.15 -30.37
N LEU A 93 18.25 21.46 -30.15
CA LEU A 93 19.26 22.40 -30.66
C LEU A 93 20.64 22.13 -30.04
N GLN A 94 20.71 21.90 -28.73
CA GLN A 94 21.95 21.64 -28.01
C GLN A 94 22.56 20.26 -28.36
N GLU A 95 21.72 19.24 -28.55
CA GLU A 95 22.12 17.90 -29.00
C GLU A 95 22.46 17.86 -30.50
N GLY A 96 22.28 18.97 -31.24
CA GLY A 96 22.55 19.04 -32.68
C GLY A 96 21.54 18.30 -33.57
N LYS A 97 20.44 17.80 -32.98
CA LYS A 97 19.36 17.10 -33.71
C LYS A 97 18.53 18.03 -34.57
N LEU A 98 18.46 19.30 -34.20
CA LEU A 98 17.76 20.34 -34.96
C LEU A 98 18.74 21.46 -35.29
N LYS A 99 18.86 21.79 -36.58
CA LYS A 99 19.72 22.85 -37.06
C LYS A 99 19.05 24.22 -36.87
N ALA A 100 19.83 25.22 -36.48
CA ALA A 100 19.35 26.58 -36.29
C ALA A 100 20.47 27.60 -36.45
N ILE A 101 20.08 28.85 -36.70
CA ILE A 101 20.96 30.02 -36.72
C ILE A 101 20.61 30.90 -35.52
N GLN A 102 21.61 31.22 -34.70
CA GLN A 102 21.46 32.12 -33.57
C GLN A 102 21.99 33.52 -33.92
N THR A 103 21.14 34.52 -33.70
CA THR A 103 21.49 35.96 -33.76
C THR A 103 21.60 36.51 -32.34
N LYS A 104 21.99 37.79 -32.18
CA LYS A 104 22.03 38.48 -30.88
C LYS A 104 20.60 38.64 -30.33
N GLY A 105 20.09 37.59 -29.66
CA GLY A 105 18.81 37.58 -28.95
C GLY A 105 17.71 36.69 -29.56
N LYS A 106 17.86 36.17 -30.78
CA LYS A 106 16.86 35.29 -31.42
C LYS A 106 17.50 34.09 -32.11
N THR A 107 16.83 32.95 -32.05
CA THR A 107 17.21 31.72 -32.75
C THR A 107 16.17 31.40 -33.81
N PHE A 108 16.62 31.16 -35.03
CA PHE A 108 15.80 30.84 -36.19
C PHE A 108 16.06 29.41 -36.64
N ILE A 109 14.99 28.67 -36.87
CA ILE A 109 14.97 27.29 -37.35
C ILE A 109 14.28 27.32 -38.72
N ARG A 110 14.88 26.72 -39.75
CA ARG A 110 14.21 26.60 -41.05
C ARG A 110 13.21 25.47 -40.98
N ARG A 111 12.05 25.63 -41.64
CA ARG A 111 11.05 24.56 -41.74
C ARG A 111 11.64 23.30 -42.40
N SER A 112 12.46 23.47 -43.43
CA SER A 112 13.15 22.35 -44.09
C SER A 112 14.10 21.57 -43.15
N ASP A 113 14.73 22.24 -42.17
CA ASP A 113 15.58 21.56 -41.18
C ASP A 113 14.75 20.75 -40.18
N ILE A 114 13.49 21.12 -39.93
CA ILE A 114 12.55 20.32 -39.14
C ILE A 114 12.13 19.08 -39.94
N ASP A 115 11.85 19.23 -41.24
CA ASP A 115 11.48 18.10 -42.10
C ASP A 115 12.65 17.12 -42.28
N ALA A 116 13.88 17.64 -42.45
CA ALA A 116 15.11 16.85 -42.54
C ALA A 116 15.37 16.02 -41.27
N MET A 117 14.95 16.49 -40.10
CA MET A 117 15.05 15.76 -38.85
C MET A 117 14.37 14.38 -38.90
N PHE A 118 13.34 14.20 -39.74
CA PHE A 118 12.66 12.91 -39.92
C PHE A 118 13.26 12.04 -41.03
N ASN A 119 14.02 12.65 -41.95
CA ASN A 119 14.66 11.93 -43.05
C ASN A 119 15.97 11.26 -42.60
N ASP A 120 16.69 11.89 -41.66
CA ASP A 120 18.01 11.42 -41.19
C ASP A 120 17.94 10.55 -39.91
N THR A 121 16.74 10.20 -39.44
CA THR A 121 16.57 9.44 -38.18
C THR A 121 16.72 7.93 -38.37
N GLU A 122 17.55 7.32 -37.53
CA GLU A 122 17.56 5.87 -37.31
C GLU A 122 16.15 5.36 -36.92
N GLU A 123 15.83 4.13 -37.30
CA GLU A 123 14.56 3.50 -36.95
C GLU A 123 14.29 3.63 -35.45
N TYR A 124 13.08 4.11 -35.11
CA TYR A 124 12.66 4.30 -33.73
C TYR A 124 12.77 2.96 -32.97
N GLN A 125 13.82 2.83 -32.18
CA GLN A 125 13.95 1.74 -31.23
C GLN A 125 13.08 2.10 -30.02
N PRO A 126 11.97 1.38 -29.76
CA PRO A 126 11.22 1.60 -28.55
C PRO A 126 12.18 1.40 -27.39
N LYS A 127 12.38 2.43 -26.57
CA LYS A 127 12.83 2.20 -25.19
C LYS A 127 11.68 1.46 -24.52
N ALA A 128 11.60 0.15 -24.78
CA ALA A 128 10.71 -0.72 -24.06
C ALA A 128 10.94 -0.39 -22.60
N LYS A 129 9.88 0.05 -21.89
CA LYS A 129 9.90 -0.04 -20.44
C LYS A 129 10.38 -1.46 -20.16
N PRO A 130 11.36 -1.70 -19.28
CA PRO A 130 11.67 -3.06 -18.90
C PRO A 130 10.35 -3.64 -18.40
N THR A 131 9.70 -4.44 -19.24
CA THR A 131 8.64 -5.32 -18.83
C THR A 131 9.40 -6.20 -17.87
N LYS A 132 9.25 -5.94 -16.56
CA LYS A 132 9.73 -6.89 -15.57
C LYS A 132 9.04 -8.17 -15.98
N GLU A 133 9.79 -9.08 -16.60
CA GLU A 133 9.27 -10.38 -16.94
C GLU A 133 8.67 -10.90 -15.65
N HIS A 134 7.35 -11.10 -15.66
CA HIS A 134 6.69 -11.68 -14.51
C HIS A 134 7.31 -13.07 -14.38
N LYS A 135 8.20 -13.23 -13.40
CA LYS A 135 8.70 -14.56 -13.02
C LYS A 135 7.47 -15.46 -12.94
N PRO A 136 7.43 -16.57 -13.68
CA PRO A 136 6.28 -17.46 -13.62
C PRO A 136 6.08 -17.82 -12.15
N LEU A 137 4.84 -17.64 -11.65
CA LEU A 137 4.46 -18.05 -10.31
C LEU A 137 4.50 -19.58 -10.26
N THR A 138 5.69 -20.14 -10.08
CA THR A 138 5.91 -21.60 -10.04
C THR A 138 5.29 -22.21 -8.77
N GLU A 139 5.02 -21.38 -7.77
CA GLU A 139 4.51 -21.81 -6.48
C GLU A 139 3.18 -21.15 -6.13
N LEU A 140 2.10 -21.93 -6.30
CA LEU A 140 0.74 -21.54 -5.94
C LEU A 140 0.21 -22.43 -4.81
N TYR A 141 -0.55 -21.85 -3.89
CA TYR A 141 -1.39 -22.57 -2.94
C TYR A 141 -2.81 -22.73 -3.47
N THR A 142 -3.41 -23.89 -3.17
CA THR A 142 -4.86 -24.09 -3.26
C THR A 142 -5.56 -23.47 -2.05
N VAL A 143 -6.85 -23.12 -2.21
CA VAL A 143 -7.69 -22.66 -1.08
C VAL A 143 -7.71 -23.67 0.07
N ALA A 144 -7.70 -24.97 -0.23
CA ALA A 144 -7.72 -26.04 0.78
C ALA A 144 -6.42 -26.06 1.61
N GLU A 145 -5.26 -25.90 0.98
CA GLU A 145 -3.97 -25.82 1.66
C GLU A 145 -3.88 -24.58 2.55
N ILE A 146 -4.32 -23.42 2.08
CA ILE A 146 -4.31 -22.18 2.89
C ILE A 146 -5.23 -22.33 4.09
N LYS A 147 -6.41 -22.91 3.88
CA LYS A 147 -7.37 -23.19 4.96
C LYS A 147 -6.77 -24.12 6.00
N GLY A 148 -6.10 -25.19 5.58
CA GLY A 148 -5.44 -26.15 6.48
C GLY A 148 -4.28 -25.53 7.24
N ARG A 149 -3.39 -24.82 6.53
CA ARG A 149 -2.17 -24.25 7.10
C ARG A 149 -2.44 -23.12 8.09
N PHE A 150 -3.37 -22.21 7.76
CA PHE A 150 -3.63 -21.02 8.58
C PHE A 150 -4.90 -21.10 9.42
N ASN A 151 -5.69 -22.18 9.30
CA ASN A 151 -6.98 -22.37 9.98
C ASN A 151 -7.95 -21.18 9.80
N ILE A 152 -8.06 -20.70 8.56
CA ILE A 152 -8.86 -19.51 8.21
C ILE A 152 -10.17 -19.89 7.51
N LYS A 153 -11.18 -19.01 7.59
CA LYS A 153 -12.40 -19.15 6.79
C LYS A 153 -12.13 -18.75 5.34
N GLU A 154 -12.70 -19.51 4.40
CA GLU A 154 -12.56 -19.26 2.97
C GLU A 154 -13.06 -17.87 2.54
N SER A 155 -14.20 -17.43 3.08
CA SER A 155 -14.73 -16.08 2.81
C SER A 155 -13.77 -14.96 3.23
N TRP A 156 -13.00 -15.20 4.29
CA TRP A 156 -12.01 -14.25 4.79
C TRP A 156 -10.75 -14.23 3.92
N LEU A 157 -10.31 -15.38 3.39
CA LEU A 157 -9.23 -15.46 2.41
C LEU A 157 -9.51 -14.59 1.17
N TYR A 158 -10.71 -14.69 0.59
CA TYR A 158 -11.10 -13.86 -0.57
C TYR A 158 -11.22 -12.37 -0.24
N LYS A 159 -11.53 -12.02 1.02
CA LYS A 159 -11.51 -10.63 1.47
C LYS A 159 -10.08 -10.09 1.50
N ILE A 160 -9.16 -10.83 2.11
CA ILE A 160 -7.75 -10.45 2.20
C ILE A 160 -7.10 -10.32 0.83
N ALA A 161 -7.36 -11.28 -0.05
CA ALA A 161 -6.77 -11.28 -1.38
C ALA A 161 -7.16 -10.01 -2.16
N ARG A 162 -8.41 -9.53 -1.99
CA ARG A 162 -8.88 -8.27 -2.59
C ARG A 162 -8.26 -7.04 -1.93
N GLU A 163 -8.17 -7.00 -0.61
CA GLU A 163 -7.64 -5.84 0.13
C GLU A 163 -6.12 -5.66 -0.05
N ASN A 164 -5.38 -6.77 -0.23
CA ASN A 164 -3.92 -6.77 -0.29
C ASN A 164 -3.37 -7.04 -1.71
N ASN A 165 -4.23 -7.02 -2.72
CA ASN A 165 -3.86 -7.28 -4.13
C ASN A 165 -3.05 -8.57 -4.31
N ILE A 166 -3.44 -9.65 -3.63
CA ILE A 166 -2.74 -10.94 -3.72
C ILE A 166 -3.05 -11.55 -5.10
N PRO A 167 -2.04 -11.87 -5.92
CA PRO A 167 -2.24 -12.52 -7.21
C PRO A 167 -2.97 -13.85 -7.05
N LYS A 168 -4.05 -14.01 -7.81
CA LYS A 168 -4.82 -15.25 -7.92
C LYS A 168 -4.91 -15.72 -9.36
N THR A 169 -4.84 -17.02 -9.56
CA THR A 169 -5.03 -17.69 -10.85
C THR A 169 -6.16 -18.70 -10.74
N LEU A 170 -6.85 -18.95 -11.85
CA LEU A 170 -7.93 -19.93 -11.93
C LEU A 170 -7.47 -21.08 -12.82
N ILE A 171 -7.25 -22.25 -12.22
CA ILE A 171 -6.84 -23.45 -12.95
C ILE A 171 -7.97 -24.47 -12.79
N ARG A 172 -8.60 -24.87 -13.90
CA ARG A 172 -9.72 -25.84 -13.94
C ARG A 172 -10.85 -25.51 -12.95
N GLY A 173 -11.24 -24.23 -12.87
CA GLY A 173 -12.34 -23.76 -12.02
C GLY A 173 -12.03 -23.66 -10.52
N LYS A 174 -10.81 -24.00 -10.09
CA LYS A 174 -10.34 -23.81 -8.72
C LYS A 174 -9.46 -22.55 -8.62
N SER A 175 -9.62 -21.80 -7.53
CA SER A 175 -8.79 -20.64 -7.23
C SER A 175 -7.45 -21.05 -6.63
N TYR A 176 -6.37 -20.48 -7.16
CA TYR A 176 -5.01 -20.63 -6.69
C TYR A 176 -4.44 -19.26 -6.34
N PHE A 177 -3.61 -19.19 -5.30
CA PHE A 177 -2.99 -17.95 -4.84
C PHE A 177 -1.47 -18.11 -4.80
N SER A 178 -0.74 -17.02 -5.01
CA SER A 178 0.73 -17.04 -4.85
C SER A 178 1.13 -17.42 -3.42
N LYS A 179 2.04 -18.40 -3.27
CA LYS A 179 2.57 -18.77 -1.95
C LYS A 179 3.29 -17.61 -1.27
N GLU A 180 4.21 -16.95 -1.99
CA GLU A 180 5.01 -15.84 -1.47
C GLU A 180 4.15 -14.71 -0.90
N HIS A 181 3.09 -14.33 -1.62
CA HIS A 181 2.21 -13.23 -1.18
C HIS A 181 1.33 -13.63 0.01
N ILE A 182 0.91 -14.89 0.07
CA ILE A 182 0.14 -15.42 1.19
C ILE A 182 1.04 -15.47 2.44
N ASP A 183 2.22 -16.07 2.33
CA ASP A 183 3.13 -16.25 3.46
C ASP A 183 3.59 -14.90 4.01
N LYS A 184 4.02 -13.97 3.14
CA LYS A 184 4.38 -12.61 3.53
C LYS A 184 3.23 -11.86 4.22
N TYR A 185 1.98 -12.10 3.79
CA TYR A 185 0.81 -11.49 4.43
C TYR A 185 0.62 -12.03 5.85
N PHE A 186 0.69 -13.36 6.02
CA PHE A 186 0.48 -14.02 7.30
C PHE A 186 1.64 -13.80 8.28
N GLU A 187 2.88 -13.74 7.80
CA GLU A 187 4.07 -13.32 8.56
C GLU A 187 3.92 -11.90 9.10
N LYS A 188 3.56 -10.94 8.24
CA LYS A 188 3.34 -9.54 8.66
C LYS A 188 2.23 -9.41 9.72
N LYS A 189 1.28 -10.33 9.74
CA LYS A 189 0.17 -10.35 10.70
C LYS A 189 0.46 -11.14 11.98
N GLY A 190 1.65 -11.74 12.13
CA GLY A 190 2.01 -12.52 13.32
C GLY A 190 1.23 -13.84 13.46
N PHE A 191 0.69 -14.39 12.37
CA PHE A 191 -0.11 -15.62 12.46
C PHE A 191 0.72 -16.86 12.84
N ASN A 192 1.99 -16.92 12.47
CA ASN A 192 2.85 -18.05 12.83
C ASN A 192 3.09 -18.12 14.35
N GLU A 193 3.28 -16.97 15.01
CA GLU A 193 3.43 -16.88 16.48
C GLU A 193 2.17 -17.34 17.21
N SER A 194 1.00 -17.13 16.61
CA SER A 194 -0.29 -17.51 17.21
C SER A 194 -0.59 -19.01 17.21
N GLN A 195 0.11 -19.80 16.37
CA GLN A 195 -0.08 -21.25 16.31
C GLN A 195 0.68 -22.02 17.40
N ASP A 196 1.77 -21.44 17.93
CA ASP A 196 2.60 -22.05 18.99
C ASP A 196 2.10 -21.72 20.42
N ILE A 197 0.99 -20.99 20.54
CA ILE A 197 0.40 -20.60 21.83
C ILE A 197 -0.34 -21.80 22.45
N LYS A 198 0.37 -22.51 23.33
CA LYS A 198 -0.17 -23.64 24.12
C LYS A 198 -1.15 -23.21 25.23
N GLU A 199 -0.99 -22.01 25.78
CA GLU A 199 -1.71 -21.57 26.98
C GLU A 199 -2.52 -20.30 26.75
N TRP A 200 -3.80 -20.36 27.15
CA TRP A 200 -4.77 -19.30 26.91
C TRP A 200 -5.45 -18.90 28.22
N TYR A 201 -5.69 -17.61 28.40
CA TYR A 201 -6.52 -17.05 29.46
C TYR A 201 -7.93 -16.73 28.98
N SER A 202 -8.94 -17.07 29.76
CA SER A 202 -10.25 -16.45 29.64
C SER A 202 -10.27 -15.07 30.30
N VAL A 203 -11.29 -14.27 29.96
CA VAL A 203 -11.48 -12.96 30.62
C VAL A 203 -11.67 -13.18 32.12
N GLU A 204 -12.43 -14.20 32.50
CA GLU A 204 -12.68 -14.54 33.90
C GLU A 204 -11.38 -14.91 34.64
N ASP A 205 -10.50 -15.72 34.02
CA ASP A 205 -9.21 -16.09 34.62
C ASP A 205 -8.30 -14.87 34.85
N ILE A 206 -8.32 -13.88 33.95
CA ILE A 206 -7.53 -12.65 34.08
C ILE A 206 -8.10 -11.77 35.21
N GLN A 207 -9.42 -11.72 35.33
CA GLN A 207 -10.07 -10.99 36.42
C GLN A 207 -9.71 -11.59 37.77
N GLU A 208 -9.76 -12.92 37.91
CA GLU A 208 -9.42 -13.61 39.16
C GLU A 208 -7.93 -13.51 39.48
N LYS A 209 -7.04 -13.72 38.49
CA LYS A 209 -5.58 -13.73 38.73
C LYS A 209 -5.02 -12.33 39.01
N TYR A 210 -5.53 -11.30 38.33
CA TYR A 210 -4.92 -9.97 38.34
C TYR A 210 -5.83 -8.87 38.90
N ASN A 211 -7.04 -9.19 39.37
CA ASN A 211 -8.04 -8.24 39.87
C ASN A 211 -8.31 -7.07 38.91
N LEU A 212 -8.23 -7.33 37.59
CA LEU A 212 -8.47 -6.33 36.56
C LEU A 212 -9.97 -6.24 36.24
N SER A 213 -10.44 -5.03 35.91
CA SER A 213 -11.79 -4.87 35.36
C SER A 213 -11.83 -5.37 33.91
N THR A 214 -13.00 -5.86 33.47
CA THR A 214 -13.20 -6.28 32.07
C THR A 214 -12.82 -5.19 31.07
N VAL A 215 -13.14 -3.93 31.39
CA VAL A 215 -12.80 -2.76 30.55
C VAL A 215 -11.29 -2.61 30.42
N ALA A 216 -10.54 -2.71 31.52
CA ALA A 216 -9.08 -2.61 31.52
C ALA A 216 -8.42 -3.75 30.72
N ILE A 217 -9.00 -4.96 30.77
CA ILE A 217 -8.53 -6.10 29.98
C ILE A 217 -8.73 -5.82 28.49
N TYR A 218 -9.92 -5.38 28.07
CA TYR A 218 -10.21 -5.13 26.66
C TYR A 218 -9.38 -3.98 26.08
N SER A 219 -9.21 -2.87 26.82
CA SER A 219 -8.37 -1.76 26.36
C SER A 219 -6.92 -2.19 26.21
N PHE A 220 -6.39 -2.88 27.22
CA PHE A 220 -5.00 -3.32 27.25
C PHE A 220 -4.67 -4.32 26.13
N VAL A 221 -5.49 -5.35 25.93
CA VAL A 221 -5.30 -6.33 24.85
C VAL A 221 -5.37 -5.65 23.48
N SER A 222 -6.25 -4.66 23.31
CA SER A 222 -6.34 -3.91 22.05
C SER A 222 -5.11 -3.04 21.80
N GLU A 223 -4.58 -2.38 22.83
CA GLU A 223 -3.39 -1.52 22.72
C GLU A 223 -2.13 -2.33 22.43
N GLN A 224 -1.95 -3.44 23.13
CA GLN A 224 -0.77 -4.31 23.01
C GLN A 224 -0.87 -5.33 21.86
N ASN A 225 -1.97 -5.32 21.10
CA ASN A 225 -2.25 -6.28 20.03
C ASN A 225 -2.08 -7.75 20.44
N ILE A 226 -2.47 -8.10 21.68
CA ILE A 226 -2.30 -9.45 22.21
C ILE A 226 -3.11 -10.46 21.37
N PRO A 227 -2.49 -11.58 20.93
CA PRO A 227 -3.18 -12.62 20.18
C PRO A 227 -4.44 -13.12 20.91
N ARG A 228 -5.54 -13.22 20.17
CA ARG A 228 -6.83 -13.67 20.69
C ARG A 228 -7.43 -14.79 19.87
N LYS A 229 -8.03 -15.77 20.56
CA LYS A 229 -8.78 -16.88 19.98
C LYS A 229 -10.23 -16.79 20.43
N LYS A 230 -11.16 -17.08 19.52
CA LYS A 230 -12.58 -17.15 19.87
C LYS A 230 -12.98 -18.62 20.02
N ASP A 231 -13.46 -18.98 21.21
CA ASP A 231 -13.98 -20.32 21.50
C ASP A 231 -15.45 -20.21 21.92
N GLY A 232 -16.36 -20.56 21.00
CA GLY A 232 -17.79 -20.33 21.16
C GLY A 232 -18.15 -18.84 21.39
N ARG A 233 -18.74 -18.54 22.56
CA ARG A 233 -19.10 -17.18 22.99
C ARG A 233 -17.98 -16.47 23.77
N LYS A 234 -16.96 -17.21 24.22
CA LYS A 234 -15.87 -16.67 25.02
C LYS A 234 -14.70 -16.26 24.12
N VAL A 235 -13.96 -15.24 24.56
CA VAL A 235 -12.72 -14.79 23.92
C VAL A 235 -11.59 -15.16 24.86
N LEU A 236 -10.59 -15.83 24.31
CA LEU A 236 -9.39 -16.25 25.00
C LEU A 236 -8.21 -15.42 24.51
N TYR A 237 -7.28 -15.10 25.40
CA TYR A 237 -6.06 -14.34 25.13
C TYR A 237 -4.82 -15.19 25.41
N SER A 238 -3.74 -14.95 24.68
CA SER A 238 -2.47 -15.61 24.94
C SER A 238 -1.98 -15.33 26.35
N LYS A 239 -1.72 -16.38 27.14
CA LYS A 239 -1.24 -16.23 28.53
C LYS A 239 0.14 -15.58 28.58
N LYS A 240 1.08 -16.10 27.78
CA LYS A 240 2.46 -15.59 27.71
C LYS A 240 2.52 -14.13 27.27
N ASP A 241 1.84 -13.78 26.19
CA ASP A 241 1.89 -12.41 25.65
C ASP A 241 1.20 -11.42 26.58
N PHE A 242 0.14 -11.86 27.28
CA PHE A 242 -0.53 -11.03 28.28
C PHE A 242 0.35 -10.77 29.50
N ASP A 243 0.99 -11.81 30.03
CA ASP A 243 1.85 -11.73 31.20
C ASP A 243 3.13 -10.94 30.91
N LEU A 244 3.72 -11.11 29.71
CA LEU A 244 4.85 -10.30 29.21
C LEU A 244 4.47 -8.83 29.02
N ALA A 245 3.35 -8.54 28.35
CA ALA A 245 2.95 -7.17 28.07
C ALA A 245 2.61 -6.39 29.35
N LYS A 246 2.08 -7.06 30.39
CA LYS A 246 1.83 -6.43 31.70
C LYS A 246 3.08 -6.35 32.58
N GLY A 247 4.12 -7.13 32.28
CA GLY A 247 5.33 -7.25 33.09
C GLY A 247 5.18 -8.15 34.32
N TYR A 248 4.20 -9.06 34.32
CA TYR A 248 4.03 -10.05 35.40
C TYR A 248 4.98 -11.25 35.23
N GLU A 249 5.29 -11.62 33.99
CA GLU A 249 6.46 -12.44 33.67
C GLU A 249 7.57 -11.48 33.23
N GLN A 250 8.70 -11.46 33.96
CA GLN A 250 9.95 -11.01 33.36
C GLN A 250 10.17 -11.88 32.12
N SER A 251 10.47 -11.26 30.97
CA SER A 251 11.04 -11.99 29.85
C SER A 251 12.05 -12.96 30.43
N GLN A 252 12.04 -14.22 30.01
CA GLN A 252 13.27 -15.00 30.10
C GLN A 252 14.29 -14.19 29.29
N GLU A 253 14.94 -13.20 29.94
CA GLU A 253 16.18 -12.63 29.49
C GLU A 253 16.99 -13.88 29.24
N ALA A 254 17.23 -14.17 27.95
CA ALA A 254 17.99 -15.35 27.56
C ALA A 254 19.18 -15.36 28.50
N GLU A 255 19.21 -16.30 29.44
CA GLU A 255 20.13 -16.13 30.53
C GLU A 255 21.51 -16.23 29.89
N TYR A 256 22.34 -15.21 30.02
CA TYR A 256 23.69 -15.20 29.45
C TYR A 256 24.71 -15.29 30.58
N TYR A 257 25.74 -16.12 30.40
CA TYR A 257 26.96 -16.03 31.21
C TYR A 257 27.82 -14.89 30.70
N THR A 258 28.44 -14.14 31.61
CA THR A 258 29.66 -13.40 31.25
C THR A 258 30.80 -14.38 30.98
N THR A 259 31.84 -13.93 30.28
CA THR A 259 33.02 -14.78 30.03
C THR A 259 33.66 -15.29 31.33
N GLU A 260 33.70 -14.46 32.38
CA GLU A 260 34.31 -14.81 33.66
C GLU A 260 33.46 -15.82 34.43
N GLU A 261 32.14 -15.65 34.44
CA GLU A 261 31.20 -16.61 35.04
C GLU A 261 31.27 -17.98 34.38
N ALA A 262 31.31 -18.03 33.04
CA ALA A 262 31.43 -19.27 32.29
C ALA A 262 32.77 -19.97 32.57
N MET A 263 33.89 -19.22 32.60
CA MET A 263 35.21 -19.76 32.96
C MET A 263 35.21 -20.37 34.35
N LYS A 264 34.62 -19.67 35.33
CA LYS A 264 34.56 -20.13 36.73
C LYS A 264 33.64 -21.34 36.90
N LYS A 265 32.50 -21.37 36.21
CA LYS A 265 31.51 -22.45 36.34
C LYS A 265 31.99 -23.77 35.75
N PHE A 266 32.62 -23.73 34.57
CA PHE A 266 33.07 -24.93 33.86
C PHE A 266 34.57 -25.21 34.03
N ASN A 267 35.26 -24.41 34.84
CA ASN A 267 36.70 -24.49 35.07
C ASN A 267 37.53 -24.51 33.77
N LEU A 268 37.16 -23.62 32.83
CA LEU A 268 37.77 -23.51 31.50
C LEU A 268 38.67 -22.29 31.39
N THR A 269 39.72 -22.40 30.59
CA THR A 269 40.50 -21.24 30.15
C THR A 269 39.69 -20.40 29.16
N ARG A 270 40.03 -19.11 29.06
CA ARG A 270 39.36 -18.16 28.16
C ARG A 270 39.35 -18.66 26.71
N ASP A 271 40.49 -19.17 26.23
CA ASP A 271 40.63 -19.66 24.86
C ASP A 271 39.83 -20.94 24.61
N ALA A 272 39.80 -21.86 25.58
CA ALA A 272 38.96 -23.06 25.49
C ALA A 272 37.48 -22.69 25.38
N LEU A 273 37.01 -21.76 26.22
CA LEU A 273 35.63 -21.26 26.17
C LEU A 273 35.29 -20.66 24.79
N TYR A 274 36.17 -19.80 24.24
CA TYR A 274 35.94 -19.23 22.90
C TYR A 274 35.99 -20.27 21.79
N HIS A 275 36.86 -21.28 21.91
CA HIS A 275 36.91 -22.40 20.97
C HIS A 275 35.58 -23.15 20.94
N TYR A 276 35.04 -23.56 22.10
CA TYR A 276 33.76 -24.29 22.17
C TYR A 276 32.58 -23.44 21.68
N VAL A 277 32.53 -22.16 22.05
CA VAL A 277 31.49 -21.23 21.57
C VAL A 277 31.54 -21.10 20.04
N LYS A 278 32.74 -21.03 19.45
CA LYS A 278 32.91 -20.96 17.99
C LYS A 278 32.58 -22.29 17.30
N TYR A 279 33.06 -23.40 17.85
CA TYR A 279 32.93 -24.73 17.27
C TYR A 279 31.48 -25.25 17.29
N HIS A 280 30.76 -25.01 18.38
CA HIS A 280 29.35 -25.41 18.53
C HIS A 280 28.34 -24.32 18.15
N ASN A 281 28.83 -23.21 17.58
CA ASN A 281 28.01 -22.08 17.12
C ASN A 281 27.03 -21.55 18.20
N ILE A 282 27.52 -21.43 19.43
CA ILE A 282 26.71 -21.00 20.58
C ILE A 282 26.36 -19.51 20.43
N PRO A 283 25.06 -19.14 20.57
CA PRO A 283 24.63 -17.74 20.50
C PRO A 283 25.37 -16.86 21.52
N LYS A 284 25.87 -15.71 21.05
CA LYS A 284 26.54 -14.71 21.87
C LYS A 284 26.10 -13.30 21.51
N ILE A 285 25.93 -12.45 22.52
CA ILE A 285 25.62 -11.03 22.37
C ILE A 285 26.82 -10.21 22.83
N LYS A 286 27.12 -9.13 22.11
CA LYS A 286 28.18 -8.18 22.50
C LYS A 286 27.53 -6.94 23.12
N GLU A 287 27.74 -6.74 24.41
CA GLU A 287 27.32 -5.54 25.13
C GLU A 287 28.57 -4.73 25.50
N GLY A 288 28.87 -3.72 24.68
CA GLY A 288 30.05 -2.87 24.84
C GLY A 288 31.37 -3.67 24.77
N ARG A 289 32.11 -3.69 25.88
CA ARG A 289 33.39 -4.42 26.01
C ARG A 289 33.20 -5.90 26.37
N TYR A 290 32.02 -6.28 26.86
CA TYR A 290 31.75 -7.62 27.37
C TYR A 290 31.05 -8.49 26.32
N VAL A 291 31.36 -9.79 26.35
CA VAL A 291 30.69 -10.80 25.53
C VAL A 291 29.85 -11.67 26.46
N LYS A 292 28.56 -11.76 26.16
CA LYS A 292 27.56 -12.56 26.86
C LYS A 292 27.29 -13.83 26.07
N ILE A 293 27.40 -15.00 26.69
CA ILE A 293 27.28 -16.33 26.05
C ILE A 293 26.02 -17.02 26.57
N SER A 294 25.20 -17.60 25.69
CA SER A 294 23.94 -18.26 26.07
C SER A 294 24.15 -19.33 27.15
N LYS A 295 23.56 -19.15 28.34
CA LYS A 295 23.59 -20.14 29.43
C LYS A 295 22.98 -21.48 29.01
N PRO A 296 21.76 -21.57 28.43
CA PRO A 296 21.14 -22.87 28.16
C PRO A 296 21.94 -23.71 27.17
N ASP A 297 22.51 -23.06 26.15
CA ASP A 297 23.30 -23.75 25.13
C ASP A 297 24.68 -24.19 25.67
N LEU A 298 25.29 -23.37 26.52
CA LEU A 298 26.58 -23.68 27.14
C LEU A 298 26.44 -24.76 28.24
N ASP A 299 25.40 -24.69 29.06
CA ASP A 299 25.08 -25.71 30.07
C ASP A 299 24.77 -27.06 29.42
N LYS A 300 24.02 -27.08 28.31
CA LYS A 300 23.74 -28.31 27.54
C LYS A 300 25.00 -28.95 26.98
N LEU A 301 26.00 -28.16 26.61
CA LEU A 301 27.27 -28.65 26.07
C LEU A 301 28.08 -29.43 27.11
N PHE A 302 28.20 -28.86 28.32
CA PHE A 302 29.09 -29.38 29.36
C PHE A 302 28.39 -30.28 30.37
N ASN A 303 27.07 -30.18 30.52
CA ASN A 303 26.23 -31.05 31.35
C ASN A 303 25.08 -31.63 30.50
N PRO A 304 25.37 -32.55 29.55
CA PRO A 304 24.31 -33.24 28.84
C PRO A 304 23.46 -34.02 29.83
N GLN A 305 22.16 -33.72 29.91
CA GLN A 305 21.25 -34.52 30.72
C GLN A 305 21.15 -35.92 30.11
N ILE A 306 21.66 -36.92 30.83
CA ILE A 306 21.45 -38.33 30.52
C ILE A 306 20.00 -38.64 30.90
N ILE A 307 19.12 -38.72 29.91
CA ILE A 307 17.78 -39.25 30.10
C ILE A 307 17.94 -40.78 30.14
N LEU A 308 17.81 -41.38 31.34
CA LEU A 308 17.69 -42.82 31.55
C LEU A 308 16.26 -43.29 31.34
#